data_AF-A0A975AXP5-F1
#
_entry.id   AF-A0A975AXP5-F1
#
_cell.length_a   1.000
_cell.length_b   1.000
_cell.length_c   1.000
_cell.angle_alpha   90.00
_cell.angle_beta   90.00
_cell.angle_gamma   90.00
#
_symmetry.space_group_name_H-M   'P 1'
#
loop_
_entity.id
_entity.type
_entity.pdbx_description
1 polymer ?
#
loop_
_entity_poly.entity_id
_entity_poly.type
_entity_poly.pdbx_seq_one_letter_code
_entity_poly.pdbx_strand_id
1 'polypeptide(L)'
;MQKTANDINNIKKISIPIDTIKYIIEMLGDNIIWDYNKITGELIIMKRPESYTDALAGLGEDIWKQVGGTKYIEEMRNEWND
;
A
#
# COMPACT_ATOMS: atom_id res chain seq x y z
N MET A 1 27.09 -16.71 -9.18
CA MET A 1 27.77 -15.44 -8.81
C MET A 1 27.49 -15.15 -7.34
N GLN A 2 28.47 -15.34 -6.46
CA GLN A 2 28.39 -14.89 -5.06
C GLN A 2 28.66 -13.37 -5.05
N LYS A 3 27.68 -12.57 -4.62
CA LYS A 3 27.91 -11.15 -4.32
C LYS A 3 28.74 -11.07 -3.04
N THR A 4 29.97 -10.57 -3.14
CA THR A 4 30.90 -10.39 -2.01
C THR A 4 30.50 -9.17 -1.18
N ALA A 5 30.89 -9.17 0.11
CA ALA A 5 30.55 -8.14 1.10
C ALA A 5 30.90 -6.68 0.68
N ASN A 6 31.78 -6.50 -0.31
CA ASN A 6 32.15 -5.18 -0.84
C ASN A 6 31.01 -4.46 -1.57
N ASP A 7 30.03 -5.19 -2.13
CA ASP A 7 28.89 -4.57 -2.83
C ASP A 7 27.93 -3.85 -1.85
N ILE A 8 27.99 -4.18 -0.56
CA ILE A 8 27.13 -3.60 0.49
C ILE A 8 27.53 -2.15 0.79
N ASN A 9 28.82 -1.81 0.65
CA ASN A 9 29.33 -0.46 0.95
C ASN A 9 28.90 0.60 -0.08
N ASN A 10 28.47 0.19 -1.28
CA ASN A 10 27.98 1.10 -2.32
C ASN A 10 26.46 1.34 -2.28
N ILE A 11 25.77 0.89 -1.24
CA ILE A 11 24.34 1.10 -1.09
C ILE A 11 24.08 2.48 -0.48
N LYS A 12 23.33 3.33 -1.20
CA LYS A 12 22.82 4.60 -0.66
C LYS A 12 21.90 4.28 0.52
N LYS A 13 22.29 4.72 1.73
CA LYS A 13 21.56 4.48 2.98
C LYS A 13 21.09 5.78 3.59
N ILE A 14 19.92 5.73 4.21
CA ILE A 14 19.37 6.82 5.04
C ILE A 14 19.29 6.27 6.46
N SER A 15 19.88 7.00 7.41
CA SER A 15 19.83 6.64 8.83
C SER A 15 18.67 7.36 9.49
N ILE A 16 17.80 6.59 10.15
CA ILE A 16 16.66 7.11 10.92
C ILE A 16 17.02 7.02 12.42
N PRO A 17 16.80 8.07 13.22
CA PRO A 17 17.02 8.02 14.66
C PRO A 17 16.23 6.90 15.34
N ILE A 18 16.85 6.26 16.34
CA ILE A 18 16.24 5.10 17.02
C ILE A 18 14.92 5.46 17.71
N ASP A 19 14.81 6.67 18.25
CA ASP A 19 13.59 7.11 18.93
C ASP A 19 12.43 7.29 17.96
N THR A 20 12.70 7.67 16.70
CA THR A 20 11.70 7.71 15.63
C THR A 20 11.22 6.30 15.29
N ILE A 21 12.13 5.33 15.23
CA ILE A 21 11.76 3.92 14.98
C ILE A 21 10.90 3.35 16.12
N LYS A 22 11.27 3.62 17.38
CA LYS A 22 10.48 3.20 18.55
C LYS A 22 9.07 3.79 18.49
N TYR A 23 8.96 5.09 18.21
CA TYR A 23 7.68 5.77 18.07
C TYR A 23 6.80 5.14 16.97
N ILE A 24 7.39 4.80 15.82
CA ILE A 24 6.69 4.14 14.72
C ILE A 24 6.16 2.75 15.15
N ILE A 25 6.99 1.96 15.83
CA ILE A 25 6.61 0.62 16.31
C ILE A 25 5.52 0.70 17.37
N GLU A 26 5.62 1.63 18.32
CA GLU A 26 4.58 1.85 19.34
C GLU A 26 3.23 2.21 18.71
N MET A 27 3.25 2.98 17.62
CA MET A 27 2.04 3.44 16.95
C MET A 27 1.44 2.40 15.99
N LEU A 28 2.27 1.71 15.21
CA LEU A 28 1.83 0.87 14.09
C LEU A 28 2.01 -0.63 14.34
N GLY A 29 2.72 -1.01 15.40
CA GLY A 29 3.18 -2.36 15.66
C GLY A 29 4.41 -2.73 14.83
N ASP A 30 4.83 -3.99 14.97
CA ASP A 30 6.07 -4.48 14.34
C ASP A 30 5.90 -4.79 12.84
N ASN A 31 4.66 -4.98 12.39
CA ASN A 31 4.35 -5.39 11.02
C ASN A 31 3.83 -4.18 10.21
N ILE A 32 4.78 -3.48 9.60
CA ILE A 32 4.53 -2.28 8.81
C ILE A 32 4.71 -2.53 7.31
N ILE A 33 3.97 -1.77 6.50
CA ILE A 33 4.26 -1.57 5.09
C ILE A 33 4.95 -0.23 4.98
N TRP A 34 5.97 -0.15 4.13
CA TRP A 34 6.66 1.10 3.83
C TRP A 34 6.86 1.24 2.33
N ASP A 35 6.82 2.49 1.86
CA ASP A 35 7.14 2.84 0.48
C ASP A 35 7.87 4.19 0.45
N TYR A 36 8.66 4.41 -0.59
CA TYR A 36 9.39 5.66 -0.78
C TYR A 36 8.99 6.33 -2.08
N ASN A 37 8.28 7.46 -1.96
CA ASN A 37 7.93 8.28 -3.11
C ASN A 37 9.15 9.04 -3.60
N LYS A 38 9.72 8.63 -4.74
CA LYS A 38 10.92 9.26 -5.32
C LYS A 38 10.67 10.68 -5.86
N ILE A 39 9.43 11.06 -6.11
CA ILE A 39 9.07 12.37 -6.66
C ILE A 39 9.02 13.41 -5.54
N THR A 40 8.32 13.08 -4.45
CA THR A 40 8.18 13.98 -3.29
C THR A 40 9.30 13.83 -2.28
N GLY A 41 10.01 12.70 -2.31
CA GLY A 41 11.05 12.36 -1.34
C GLY A 41 10.50 11.84 -0.01
N GLU A 42 9.22 11.47 0.05
CA GLU A 42 8.54 11.06 1.27
C GLU A 42 8.66 9.56 1.53
N LEU A 43 8.94 9.21 2.79
CA LEU A 43 8.84 7.83 3.29
C LEU A 43 7.45 7.65 3.89
N ILE A 44 6.64 6.81 3.26
CA ILE A 44 5.30 6.46 3.70
C ILE A 44 5.41 5.20 4.53
N ILE A 45 4.89 5.21 5.76
CA ILE A 45 4.86 4.05 6.65
C ILE A 45 3.44 3.88 7.16
N MET A 46 2.91 2.66 7.07
CA MET A 46 1.55 2.34 7.47
C MET A 46 1.50 0.97 8.15
N LYS A 47 0.56 0.81 9.10
CA LYS A 47 0.30 -0.48 9.73
C LYS A 47 -0.17 -1.47 8.67
N ARG A 48 0.41 -2.67 8.68
CA ARG A 48 -0.11 -3.75 7.84
C ARG A 48 -1.44 -4.23 8.41
N PRO A 49 -2.51 -4.33 7.59
CA PRO A 49 -3.76 -4.91 8.07
C PRO A 49 -3.57 -6.39 8.38
N GLU A 50 -4.24 -6.87 9.43
CA GLU A 50 -4.26 -8.29 9.77
C GLU A 50 -4.94 -9.13 8.67
N SER A 51 -5.92 -8.52 8.01
CA SER A 51 -6.69 -9.10 6.92
C SER A 51 -6.91 -8.04 5.85
N TYR A 52 -6.34 -8.24 4.66
CA TYR A 52 -6.58 -7.36 3.53
C TYR A 52 -8.02 -7.46 3.03
N THR A 53 -8.65 -8.63 3.15
CA THR A 53 -10.05 -8.79 2.74
C THR A 53 -10.96 -7.95 3.62
N ASP A 54 -10.71 -7.88 4.92
CA ASP A 54 -11.52 -7.07 5.83
C ASP A 54 -11.19 -5.59 5.70
N ALA A 55 -9.91 -5.23 5.59
CA ALA A 55 -9.48 -3.84 5.44
C ALA A 55 -9.91 -3.22 4.10
N LEU A 56 -10.07 -4.05 3.06
CA LEU A 56 -10.53 -3.63 1.73
C LEU A 56 -11.99 -4.02 1.48
N ALA A 57 -12.70 -4.57 2.46
CA ALA A 57 -14.12 -4.84 2.33
C ALA A 57 -14.89 -3.52 2.15
N GLY A 58 -15.80 -3.48 1.19
CA GLY A 58 -16.58 -2.26 0.90
C GLY A 58 -15.79 -1.17 0.19
N LEU A 59 -14.56 -1.42 -0.23
CA LEU A 59 -13.80 -0.45 -1.02
C LEU A 59 -14.48 -0.25 -2.37
N GLY A 60 -14.96 0.96 -2.62
CA GLY A 60 -15.78 1.30 -3.78
C GLY A 60 -17.29 1.07 -3.60
N GLU A 61 -17.77 0.64 -2.42
CA GLU A 61 -19.21 0.44 -2.15
C GLU A 61 -20.03 1.70 -2.42
N ASP A 62 -19.56 2.86 -1.94
CA ASP A 62 -20.25 4.13 -2.15
C ASP A 62 -20.30 4.53 -3.63
N ILE A 63 -19.22 4.26 -4.36
CA ILE A 63 -19.17 4.46 -5.81
C ILE A 63 -20.22 3.56 -6.46
N TRP A 64 -20.20 2.25 -6.17
CA TRP A 64 -21.14 1.27 -6.71
C TRP A 64 -22.61 1.57 -6.38
N LYS A 65 -22.88 2.12 -5.19
CA LYS A 65 -24.22 2.60 -4.80
C LYS A 65 -24.66 3.80 -5.65
N GLN A 66 -23.76 4.76 -5.91
CA GLN A 66 -24.05 5.96 -6.68
C GLN A 66 -24.28 5.69 -8.17
N VAL A 67 -23.45 4.85 -8.81
CA VAL A 67 -23.66 4.45 -10.22
C VAL A 67 -24.82 3.47 -10.41
N GLY A 68 -25.41 2.98 -9.32
CA GLY A 68 -26.49 1.99 -9.37
C GLY A 68 -25.98 0.69 -9.99
N GLY A 69 -25.06 0.00 -9.32
CA GLY A 69 -24.26 -1.10 -9.87
C GLY A 69 -25.01 -2.11 -10.75
N THR A 70 -26.26 -2.47 -10.43
CA THR A 70 -27.09 -3.33 -11.30
C THR A 70 -27.33 -2.72 -12.68
N LYS A 71 -27.70 -1.44 -12.73
CA LYS A 71 -27.96 -0.72 -13.98
C LYS A 71 -26.69 -0.59 -14.83
N TYR A 72 -25.56 -0.27 -14.20
CA TYR A 72 -24.27 -0.24 -14.90
C TYR A 72 -23.90 -1.60 -15.51
N ILE A 73 -24.11 -2.70 -14.77
CA ILE A 73 -23.85 -4.06 -15.28
C ILE A 73 -24.80 -4.42 -16.43
N GLU A 74 -26.08 -4.03 -16.35
CA GLU A 74 -27.06 -4.24 -17.42
C GLU A 74 -26.68 -3.48 -18.69
N GLU A 75 -26.31 -2.20 -18.57
CA GLU A 75 -25.84 -1.38 -19.69
C GLU A 75 -24.60 -2.01 -20.36
N MET A 76 -23.61 -2.43 -19.57
CA MET A 76 -22.40 -3.07 -20.10
C MET A 76 -22.69 -4.41 -20.79
N ARG A 77 -23.63 -5.21 -20.27
CA ARG A 77 -24.04 -6.47 -20.91
C ARG A 77 -24.75 -6.23 -22.22
N ASN A 78 -25.56 -5.20 -22.33
CA ASN A 78 -26.25 -4.87 -23.57
C ASN A 78 -25.24 -4.42 -24.63
N GLU A 79 -24.27 -3.58 -24.27
CA GLU A 79 -23.20 -3.14 -25.18
C GLU A 79 -22.33 -4.29 -25.73
N TRP A 80 -22.19 -5.40 -25.00
CA TRP A 80 -21.40 -6.55 -25.44
C TRP A 80 -22.19 -7.55 -26.30
N ASN A 81 -23.52 -7.42 -26.35
CA ASN A 81 -24.40 -8.27 -27.16
C ASN A 81 -24.79 -7.62 -28.50
N ASP A 82 -24.34 -6.40 -28.76
CA ASP A 82 -24.43 -5.68 -30.05
C ASP A 82 -23.13 -5.85 -30.86
#